data_AF-A0A9D5NM96-F1
#
_entry.id   AF-A0A9D5NM96-F1
#
_cell.length_a   1.000
_cell.length_b   1.000
_cell.length_c   1.000
_cell.angle_alpha   90.00
_cell.angle_beta   90.00
_cell.angle_gamma   90.00
#
_symmetry.space_group_name_H-M   'P 1'
#
loop_
_entity.id
_entity.type
_entity.pdbx_description
1 polymer ?
#
loop_
_entity_poly.entity_id
_entity_poly.type
_entity_poly.pdbx_seq_one_letter_code
_entity_poly.pdbx_strand_id
1 'polypeptide(L)'
;MNINDRHQLAKDIHTTISSIVWPSSYQEPDYVAKLVTTLPGEIKKSLQTLLPHRKIAVGGAFIHQKPLAKFIHPAYMGLKNPELGDLLIVCREQRASWLVYNALLLQAKCTDNVLRTTVPKDHQFLLYSQWPAFEYVRAGFLNGVLRSVSPKTITQGAQYLLIDKKHPSEMFTATVDIPLEGTTCLSCALASVLAFDRGRTFTKNTRDNWSNVIWDLLSISSSAVFNRRRAGYNNEPRWSGESAFHFLLGQGDDNEILVMKGMDDEGKPTGFGVICVDLGTSESQR
;
A
#
# COMPACT_ATOMS: atom_id res chain seq x y z
N MET A 1 15.24 15.06 2.04
CA MET A 1 16.02 14.06 2.80
C MET A 1 17.42 14.08 2.22
N ASN A 2 18.47 14.25 3.02
CA ASN A 2 19.83 14.20 2.47
C ASN A 2 20.27 12.74 2.25
N ILE A 3 21.41 12.52 1.60
CA ILE A 3 21.89 11.17 1.25
C ILE A 3 22.22 10.32 2.49
N ASN A 4 22.73 10.93 3.57
CA ASN A 4 23.09 10.24 4.81
C ASN A 4 21.83 9.77 5.54
N ASP A 5 20.82 10.63 5.67
CA ASP A 5 19.52 10.29 6.26
C ASP A 5 18.88 9.13 5.49
N ARG A 6 18.94 9.18 4.14
CA ARG A 6 18.36 8.14 3.28
C ARG A 6 19.07 6.81 3.45
N HIS A 7 20.39 6.83 3.54
CA HIS A 7 21.19 5.63 3.78
C HIS A 7 20.87 5.04 5.17
N GLN A 8 20.79 5.87 6.21
CA GLN A 8 20.49 5.40 7.55
C GLN A 8 19.06 4.84 7.64
N LEU A 9 18.08 5.50 7.02
CA LEU A 9 16.71 4.99 6.93
C LEU A 9 16.65 3.63 6.22
N ALA A 10 17.40 3.45 5.12
CA ALA A 10 17.48 2.16 4.45
C ALA A 10 18.11 1.07 5.34
N LYS A 11 19.12 1.42 6.15
CA LYS A 11 19.71 0.50 7.14
C LYS A 11 18.72 0.11 8.23
N ASP A 12 17.97 1.07 8.75
CA ASP A 12 16.97 0.84 9.80
C ASP A 12 15.87 -0.10 9.27
N ILE A 13 15.35 0.18 8.07
CA ILE A 13 14.35 -0.68 7.41
C ILE A 13 14.90 -2.07 7.16
N HIS A 14 16.14 -2.20 6.66
CA HIS A 14 16.77 -3.50 6.45
C HIS A 14 16.91 -4.27 7.76
N THR A 15 17.35 -3.61 8.83
CA THR A 15 17.46 -4.21 10.17
C THR A 15 16.12 -4.72 10.66
N THR A 16 15.05 -3.93 10.49
CA THR A 16 13.69 -4.37 10.80
C THR A 16 13.32 -5.63 10.02
N ILE A 17 13.50 -5.65 8.70
CA ILE A 17 13.17 -6.80 7.84
C ILE A 17 13.97 -8.05 8.27
N SER A 18 15.26 -7.89 8.53
CA SER A 18 16.16 -8.97 8.93
C SER A 18 15.88 -9.49 10.35
N SER A 19 15.28 -8.67 11.22
CA SER A 19 14.88 -9.09 12.56
C SER A 19 13.57 -9.89 12.60
N ILE A 20 12.80 -9.88 11.51
CA ILE A 20 11.57 -10.65 11.42
C ILE A 20 11.92 -12.14 11.31
N VAL A 21 11.26 -12.96 12.13
CA VAL A 21 11.29 -14.41 11.97
C VAL A 21 10.42 -14.78 10.77
N TRP A 22 11.01 -15.48 9.80
CA TRP A 22 10.36 -15.95 8.58
C TRP A 22 10.22 -17.48 8.57
N PRO A 23 9.12 -18.05 9.11
CA PRO A 23 8.89 -19.49 9.10
C PRO A 23 8.84 -20.06 7.68
N SER A 24 9.45 -21.23 7.48
CA SER A 24 9.42 -21.95 6.19
C SER A 24 8.02 -22.35 5.73
N SER A 25 7.03 -22.33 6.64
CA SER A 25 5.62 -22.60 6.36
C SER A 25 4.86 -21.41 5.77
N TYR A 26 5.47 -20.22 5.73
CA TYR A 26 4.86 -19.02 5.18
C TYR A 26 4.62 -19.16 3.68
N GLN A 27 3.41 -18.79 3.28
CA GLN A 27 3.04 -18.58 1.88
C GLN A 27 3.27 -17.11 1.51
N GLU A 28 3.34 -16.81 0.22
CA GLU A 28 3.51 -15.45 -0.31
C GLU A 28 2.71 -14.34 0.44
N PRO A 29 1.38 -14.46 0.62
CA PRO A 29 0.60 -13.47 1.38
C PRO A 29 0.95 -13.37 2.88
N ASP A 30 1.55 -14.39 3.51
CA ASP A 30 2.02 -14.32 4.90
C ASP A 30 3.20 -13.35 5.04
N TYR A 31 4.15 -13.39 4.10
CA TYR A 31 5.28 -12.46 4.07
C TYR A 31 4.77 -11.03 3.98
N VAL A 32 3.83 -10.78 3.06
CA VAL A 32 3.28 -9.45 2.84
C VAL A 32 2.49 -8.95 4.06
N ALA A 33 1.65 -9.78 4.65
CA ALA A 33 0.94 -9.44 5.89
C ALA A 33 1.91 -9.04 7.02
N LYS A 34 3.04 -9.75 7.14
CA LYS A 34 4.07 -9.44 8.13
C LYS A 34 4.76 -8.10 7.85
N LEU A 35 5.10 -7.82 6.59
CA LEU A 35 5.67 -6.53 6.18
C LEU A 35 4.71 -5.37 6.48
N VAL A 36 3.43 -5.49 6.08
CA VAL A 36 2.43 -4.45 6.34
C VAL A 36 2.30 -4.19 7.83
N THR A 37 2.13 -5.21 8.65
CA THR A 37 1.88 -5.01 10.09
C THR A 37 3.10 -4.50 10.87
N THR A 38 4.32 -4.63 10.32
CA THR A 38 5.56 -4.26 11.02
C THR A 38 6.18 -2.96 10.49
N LEU A 39 6.37 -2.83 9.17
CA LEU A 39 7.24 -1.79 8.60
C LEU A 39 6.77 -0.34 8.85
N PRO A 40 5.49 0.04 8.67
CA PRO A 40 5.10 1.45 8.81
C PRO A 40 5.36 2.02 10.20
N GLY A 41 5.22 1.21 11.25
CA GLY A 41 5.54 1.61 12.63
C GLY A 41 7.04 1.84 12.84
N GLU A 42 7.89 0.91 12.39
CA GLU A 42 9.34 1.02 12.53
C GLU A 42 9.92 2.15 11.66
N ILE A 43 9.41 2.32 10.45
CA ILE A 43 9.75 3.45 9.58
C ILE A 43 9.41 4.77 10.27
N LYS A 44 8.23 4.89 10.87
CA LYS A 44 7.83 6.11 11.58
C LYS A 44 8.80 6.45 12.72
N LYS A 45 9.23 5.46 13.51
CA LYS A 45 10.22 5.66 14.58
C LYS A 45 11.56 6.14 14.01
N SER A 46 12.07 5.51 12.96
CA SER A 46 13.31 5.93 12.30
C SER A 46 13.22 7.36 11.76
N LEU A 47 12.11 7.71 11.10
CA LEU A 47 11.87 9.07 10.59
C LEU A 47 11.81 10.12 11.69
N GLN A 48 11.19 9.82 12.84
CA GLN A 48 11.15 10.73 13.99
C GLN A 48 12.55 11.02 14.55
N THR A 49 13.43 10.04 14.52
CA THR A 49 14.83 10.19 14.96
C THR A 49 15.67 10.94 13.93
N LEU A 50 15.58 10.57 12.65
CA LEU A 50 16.43 11.11 11.58
C LEU A 50 15.98 12.49 11.12
N LEU A 51 14.68 12.76 11.14
CA LEU A 51 14.07 13.96 10.56
C LEU A 51 13.02 14.57 11.51
N PRO A 52 13.37 14.92 12.76
CA PRO A 52 12.42 15.34 13.79
C PRO A 52 11.61 16.60 13.41
N HIS A 53 12.15 17.44 12.53
CA HIS A 53 11.50 18.67 12.08
C HIS A 53 10.57 18.48 10.87
N ARG A 54 10.56 17.30 10.23
CA ARG A 54 9.70 17.01 9.08
C ARG A 54 8.49 16.21 9.53
N LYS A 55 7.30 16.68 9.16
CA LYS A 55 6.04 15.97 9.41
C LYS A 55 5.80 14.96 8.30
N ILE A 56 6.40 13.78 8.45
CA ILE A 56 6.26 12.66 7.50
C ILE A 56 5.40 11.57 8.15
N ALA A 57 4.34 11.20 7.45
CA ALA A 57 3.48 10.08 7.78
C ALA A 57 3.74 8.93 6.81
N VAL A 58 3.70 7.70 7.33
CA VAL A 58 3.85 6.48 6.55
C VAL A 58 2.73 5.51 6.90
N GLY A 59 2.18 4.88 5.87
CA GLY A 59 1.15 3.86 6.00
C GLY A 59 1.42 2.69 5.08
N GLY A 60 0.80 1.56 5.41
CA GLY A 60 0.81 0.36 4.58
C GLY A 60 -0.60 -0.21 4.43
N ALA A 61 -0.85 -0.90 3.33
CA ALA A 61 -2.07 -1.68 3.13
C ALA A 61 -1.77 -3.07 2.53
N PHE A 62 -2.43 -4.08 3.09
CA PHE A 62 -2.40 -5.46 2.64
C PHE A 62 -3.56 -5.72 1.67
N ILE A 63 -3.23 -5.88 0.40
CA ILE A 63 -4.17 -6.00 -0.69
C ILE A 63 -4.15 -7.45 -1.14
N HIS A 64 -4.94 -8.32 -0.54
CA HIS A 64 -4.98 -9.73 -0.96
C HIS A 64 -6.40 -10.15 -1.32
N GLN A 65 -6.54 -10.82 -2.46
CA GLN A 65 -7.75 -11.34 -3.10
C GLN A 65 -8.78 -10.30 -3.53
N LYS A 66 -8.61 -9.03 -3.13
CA LYS A 66 -9.52 -7.92 -3.41
C LYS A 66 -8.85 -6.57 -3.15
N PRO A 67 -9.18 -5.53 -3.96
CA PRO A 67 -10.07 -5.60 -5.12
C PRO A 67 -9.40 -6.26 -6.34
N LEU A 68 -10.22 -6.76 -7.27
CA LEU A 68 -9.74 -7.26 -8.55
C LEU A 68 -10.04 -6.26 -9.67
N ALA A 69 -9.20 -6.25 -10.70
CA ALA A 69 -9.38 -5.46 -11.91
C ALA A 69 -9.94 -6.34 -13.02
N LYS A 70 -11.17 -6.10 -13.47
CA LYS A 70 -11.71 -6.75 -14.68
C LYS A 70 -11.43 -5.87 -15.89
N PHE A 71 -10.62 -6.36 -16.82
CA PHE A 71 -10.30 -5.62 -18.03
C PHE A 71 -11.54 -5.43 -18.91
N ILE A 72 -11.74 -4.21 -19.40
CA ILE A 72 -12.92 -3.85 -20.21
C ILE A 72 -12.60 -3.77 -21.70
N HIS A 73 -11.31 -3.80 -22.08
CA HIS A 73 -10.92 -3.75 -23.48
C HIS A 73 -11.21 -5.10 -24.16
N PRO A 74 -11.83 -5.12 -25.37
CA PRO A 74 -12.22 -6.36 -26.06
C PRO A 74 -11.08 -7.38 -26.21
N ALA A 75 -9.86 -6.94 -26.51
CA ALA A 75 -8.70 -7.82 -26.67
C ALA A 75 -8.28 -8.57 -25.39
N TYR A 76 -8.76 -8.15 -24.22
CA TYR A 76 -8.43 -8.75 -22.92
C TYR A 76 -9.64 -9.38 -22.24
N MET A 77 -10.81 -9.38 -22.89
CA MET A 77 -11.99 -10.05 -22.37
C MET A 77 -11.75 -11.55 -22.25
N GLY A 78 -12.16 -12.15 -21.14
CA GLY A 78 -11.96 -13.57 -20.84
C GLY A 78 -10.65 -13.89 -20.12
N LEU A 79 -9.72 -12.93 -19.99
CA LEU A 79 -8.61 -13.07 -19.06
C LEU A 79 -9.12 -13.09 -17.61
N LYS A 80 -8.40 -13.79 -16.73
CA LYS A 80 -8.66 -13.76 -15.29
C LYS A 80 -8.48 -12.32 -14.78
N ASN A 81 -9.30 -11.92 -13.82
CA ASN A 81 -9.22 -10.60 -13.18
C ASN A 81 -8.01 -10.58 -12.21
N PRO A 82 -6.94 -9.81 -12.49
CA PRO A 82 -5.81 -9.71 -11.57
C PRO A 82 -6.16 -8.94 -10.30
N GLU A 83 -5.39 -9.21 -9.24
CA GLU A 83 -5.31 -8.31 -8.09
C GLU A 83 -4.48 -7.09 -8.48
N LEU A 84 -4.78 -5.93 -7.90
CA LEU A 84 -4.02 -4.71 -8.22
C LEU A 84 -2.58 -4.74 -7.70
N GLY A 85 -2.32 -5.48 -6.64
CA GLY A 85 -1.04 -5.62 -5.94
C GLY A 85 -1.28 -6.37 -4.64
N ASP A 86 -0.21 -6.73 -3.92
CA ASP A 86 -0.28 -7.38 -2.60
C ASP A 86 0.01 -6.40 -1.45
N LEU A 87 0.92 -5.46 -1.70
CA LEU A 87 1.40 -4.48 -0.74
C LEU A 87 1.31 -3.09 -1.31
N LEU A 88 0.63 -2.19 -0.61
CA LEU A 88 0.70 -0.76 -0.88
C LEU A 88 1.45 -0.08 0.27
N ILE A 89 2.48 0.70 -0.07
CA ILE A 89 3.13 1.64 0.84
C ILE A 89 2.76 3.04 0.39
N VAL A 90 2.34 3.88 1.35
CA VAL A 90 2.06 5.29 1.12
C VAL A 90 2.84 6.16 2.09
N CYS A 91 3.25 7.33 1.64
CA CYS A 91 3.74 8.36 2.51
C CYS A 91 3.08 9.70 2.18
N ARG A 92 2.98 10.53 3.22
CA ARG A 92 2.53 11.91 3.15
C ARG A 92 3.55 12.77 3.85
N GLU A 93 3.87 13.90 3.28
CA GLU A 93 4.71 14.90 3.90
C GLU A 93 4.03 16.27 3.86
N GLN A 94 4.02 16.96 4.99
CA GLN A 94 3.73 18.39 5.01
C GLN A 94 4.96 19.18 4.54
N ARG A 95 4.83 19.87 3.42
CA ARG A 95 5.85 20.78 2.87
C ARG A 95 5.29 22.20 2.88
N ALA A 96 5.85 23.05 3.74
CA ALA A 96 5.32 24.40 3.95
C ALA A 96 3.79 24.37 4.19
N SER A 97 3.00 24.94 3.26
CA SER A 97 1.54 25.02 3.36
C SER A 97 0.79 23.90 2.62
N TRP A 98 1.45 22.95 1.97
CA TRP A 98 0.78 21.89 1.21
C TRP A 98 1.21 20.47 1.62
N LEU A 99 0.30 19.53 1.39
CA LEU A 99 0.54 18.10 1.57
C LEU A 99 0.96 17.49 0.23
N VAL A 100 2.07 16.75 0.25
CA VAL A 100 2.48 15.90 -0.87
C VAL A 100 2.32 14.44 -0.49
N TYR A 101 1.94 13.61 -1.46
CA TYR A 101 1.74 12.18 -1.25
C TYR A 101 2.50 11.38 -2.30
N ASN A 102 3.00 10.22 -1.89
CA ASN A 102 3.68 9.28 -2.77
C ASN A 102 3.32 7.84 -2.40
N ALA A 103 3.24 6.97 -3.42
CA ALA A 103 2.82 5.59 -3.25
C ALA A 103 3.71 4.64 -4.04
N LEU A 104 3.87 3.44 -3.50
CA LEU A 104 4.44 2.29 -4.19
C LEU A 104 3.54 1.07 -3.96
N LEU A 105 2.96 0.58 -5.05
CA LEU A 105 2.16 -0.64 -5.12
C LEU A 105 3.06 -1.79 -5.55
N LEU A 106 3.00 -2.91 -4.84
CA LEU A 106 3.89 -4.05 -5.02
C LEU A 106 3.08 -5.34 -5.19
N GLN A 107 3.28 -6.02 -6.31
CA GLN A 107 2.80 -7.40 -6.51
C GLN A 107 3.87 -8.37 -6.01
N ALA A 108 3.57 -9.14 -4.98
CA ALA A 108 4.53 -10.08 -4.42
C ALA A 108 4.74 -11.28 -5.35
N LYS A 109 5.96 -11.81 -5.34
CA LYS A 109 6.33 -13.04 -6.02
C LYS A 109 7.43 -13.77 -5.25
N CYS A 110 7.11 -14.91 -4.68
CA CYS A 110 8.12 -15.81 -4.11
C CYS A 110 8.91 -16.51 -5.22
N THR A 111 10.24 -16.55 -5.05
CA THR A 111 11.18 -17.08 -6.04
C THR A 111 12.36 -17.76 -5.35
N ASP A 112 13.05 -18.64 -6.08
CA ASP A 112 14.32 -19.25 -5.65
C ASP A 112 15.54 -18.52 -6.25
N ASN A 113 15.31 -17.53 -7.13
CA ASN A 113 16.35 -16.70 -7.74
C ASN A 113 15.81 -15.30 -8.05
N VAL A 114 16.12 -14.33 -7.17
CA VAL A 114 15.71 -12.93 -7.29
C VAL A 114 16.32 -12.22 -8.49
N LEU A 115 17.46 -12.69 -9.02
CA LEU A 115 18.11 -12.09 -10.20
C LEU A 115 17.47 -12.55 -11.51
N ARG A 116 16.71 -13.65 -11.50
CA ARG A 116 16.11 -14.23 -12.70
C ARG A 116 14.80 -14.95 -12.38
N THR A 117 13.77 -14.19 -12.04
CA THR A 117 12.45 -14.74 -11.75
C THR A 117 11.60 -14.80 -13.02
N THR A 118 11.22 -16.00 -13.44
CA THR A 118 10.33 -16.18 -14.58
C THR A 118 8.88 -15.98 -14.14
N VAL A 119 8.15 -15.13 -14.86
CA VAL A 119 6.70 -14.96 -14.71
C VAL A 119 6.02 -15.19 -16.06
N PRO A 120 4.81 -15.77 -16.07
CA PRO A 120 4.04 -15.90 -17.31
C PRO A 120 3.62 -14.52 -17.83
N LYS A 121 3.50 -14.38 -19.16
CA LYS A 121 2.88 -13.22 -19.83
C LYS A 121 1.35 -13.26 -19.68
N ASP A 122 0.87 -13.29 -18.44
CA ASP A 122 -0.55 -13.42 -18.13
C ASP A 122 -1.21 -12.08 -17.80
N HIS A 123 -2.45 -12.16 -17.31
CA HIS A 123 -3.24 -11.04 -16.82
C HIS A 123 -2.53 -10.16 -15.77
N GLN A 124 -1.69 -10.72 -14.89
CA GLN A 124 -0.94 -9.94 -13.89
C GLN A 124 0.20 -9.17 -14.56
N PHE A 125 0.93 -9.84 -15.47
CA PHE A 125 1.98 -9.19 -16.27
C PHE A 125 1.41 -8.06 -17.12
N LEU A 126 0.24 -8.28 -17.74
CA LEU A 126 -0.46 -7.28 -18.55
C LEU A 126 -0.84 -6.04 -17.73
N LEU A 127 -1.38 -6.22 -16.52
CA LEU A 127 -1.75 -5.10 -15.65
C LEU A 127 -0.54 -4.19 -15.38
N TYR A 128 0.60 -4.78 -15.03
CA TYR A 128 1.79 -4.03 -14.62
C TYR A 128 2.58 -3.45 -15.80
N SER A 129 2.46 -4.06 -16.99
CA SER A 129 3.15 -3.57 -18.20
C SER A 129 2.37 -2.52 -18.98
N GLN A 130 1.03 -2.54 -18.93
CA GLN A 130 0.20 -1.70 -19.81
C GLN A 130 -0.89 -0.91 -19.09
N TRP A 131 -1.23 -1.24 -17.84
CA TRP A 131 -2.34 -0.63 -17.11
C TRP A 131 -3.62 -0.47 -17.95
N PRO A 132 -4.18 -1.55 -18.56
CA PRO A 132 -5.41 -1.45 -19.35
C PRO A 132 -6.54 -0.82 -18.54
N ALA A 133 -7.53 -0.23 -19.21
CA ALA A 133 -8.72 0.20 -18.50
C ALA A 133 -9.42 -1.02 -17.86
N PHE A 134 -9.92 -0.85 -16.64
CA PHE A 134 -10.58 -1.89 -15.88
C PHE A 134 -11.76 -1.36 -15.09
N GLU A 135 -12.70 -2.24 -14.78
CA GLU A 135 -13.70 -2.03 -13.74
C GLU A 135 -13.30 -2.81 -12.48
N TYR A 136 -13.61 -2.25 -11.32
CA TYR A 136 -13.41 -2.94 -10.06
C TYR A 136 -14.42 -4.07 -9.87
N VAL A 137 -13.94 -5.22 -9.42
CA VAL A 137 -14.78 -6.32 -8.91
C VAL A 137 -14.27 -6.81 -7.56
N ARG A 138 -15.17 -7.33 -6.72
CA ARG A 138 -14.92 -7.69 -5.30
C ARG A 138 -14.40 -6.51 -4.45
N ALA A 139 -14.81 -5.28 -4.79
CA ALA A 139 -14.38 -4.03 -4.20
C ALA A 139 -15.46 -3.35 -3.32
N GLY A 140 -16.49 -4.08 -2.91
CA GLY A 140 -17.57 -3.52 -2.09
C GLY A 140 -18.34 -2.42 -2.83
N PHE A 141 -18.45 -1.23 -2.21
CA PHE A 141 -19.14 -0.08 -2.79
C PHE A 141 -18.46 0.49 -4.06
N LEU A 142 -17.21 0.09 -4.33
CA LEU A 142 -16.50 0.47 -5.55
C LEU A 142 -16.69 -0.52 -6.71
N ASN A 143 -17.47 -1.59 -6.54
CA ASN A 143 -17.77 -2.51 -7.65
C ASN A 143 -18.36 -1.77 -8.87
N GLY A 144 -17.87 -2.09 -10.08
CA GLY A 144 -18.30 -1.47 -11.33
C GLY A 144 -17.69 -0.09 -11.61
N VAL A 145 -16.95 0.48 -10.65
CA VAL A 145 -16.25 1.75 -10.86
C VAL A 145 -15.10 1.54 -11.86
N LEU A 146 -15.07 2.37 -12.88
CA LEU A 146 -14.07 2.33 -13.96
C LEU A 146 -12.80 3.10 -13.58
N ARG A 147 -11.65 2.53 -13.94
CA ARG A 147 -10.34 3.18 -13.85
C ARG A 147 -9.55 2.99 -15.14
N SER A 148 -8.83 4.04 -15.52
CA SER A 148 -7.93 4.03 -16.67
C SER A 148 -6.65 4.78 -16.33
N VAL A 149 -5.74 4.11 -15.63
CA VAL A 149 -4.44 4.69 -15.24
C VAL A 149 -3.64 5.04 -16.49
N SER A 150 -3.11 6.27 -16.55
CA SER A 150 -2.22 6.74 -17.61
C SER A 150 -0.84 7.05 -17.03
N PRO A 151 0.25 6.96 -17.79
CA PRO A 151 0.31 6.41 -19.15
C PRO A 151 0.11 4.88 -19.19
N LYS A 152 -0.22 4.32 -20.36
CA LYS A 152 -0.42 2.88 -20.60
C LYS A 152 0.90 2.13 -20.76
N THR A 153 1.74 2.20 -19.73
CA THR A 153 3.08 1.63 -19.72
C THR A 153 3.51 1.27 -18.30
N ILE A 154 4.70 0.67 -18.19
CA ILE A 154 5.43 0.43 -16.94
C ILE A 154 5.54 1.73 -16.16
N THR A 155 5.22 1.68 -14.86
CA THR A 155 5.28 2.85 -13.97
C THR A 155 6.13 2.58 -12.74
N GLN A 156 6.84 3.60 -12.26
CA GLN A 156 7.60 3.50 -11.01
C GLN A 156 6.71 3.35 -9.77
N GLY A 157 5.42 3.68 -9.88
CA GLY A 157 4.44 3.52 -8.81
C GLY A 157 4.01 2.08 -8.57
N ALA A 158 4.26 1.16 -9.51
CA ALA A 158 3.83 -0.22 -9.42
C ALA A 158 4.92 -1.18 -9.87
N GLN A 159 5.37 -2.05 -8.97
CA GLN A 159 6.52 -2.92 -9.18
C GLN A 159 6.24 -4.33 -8.64
N TYR A 160 7.06 -5.30 -9.03
CA TYR A 160 7.06 -6.59 -8.35
C TYR A 160 7.90 -6.53 -7.07
N LEU A 161 7.49 -7.25 -6.05
CA LEU A 161 8.27 -7.57 -4.86
C LEU A 161 8.72 -9.03 -4.96
N LEU A 162 9.98 -9.25 -5.23
CA LEU A 162 10.60 -10.57 -5.25
C LEU A 162 11.03 -10.96 -3.83
N ILE A 163 10.55 -12.11 -3.38
CA ILE A 163 10.86 -12.66 -2.05
C ILE A 163 11.67 -13.94 -2.27
N ASP A 164 12.94 -13.92 -1.86
CA ASP A 164 13.77 -15.13 -1.87
C ASP A 164 13.26 -16.11 -0.80
N LYS A 165 12.84 -17.31 -1.20
CA LYS A 165 12.34 -18.32 -0.25
C LYS A 165 13.41 -18.85 0.70
N LYS A 166 14.68 -18.86 0.28
CA LYS A 166 15.82 -19.34 1.08
C LYS A 166 16.31 -18.27 2.03
N HIS A 167 16.21 -17.00 1.60
CA HIS A 167 16.62 -15.84 2.37
C HIS A 167 15.50 -14.79 2.39
N PRO A 168 14.36 -15.00 3.09
CA PRO A 168 13.21 -14.09 2.99
C PRO A 168 13.45 -12.66 3.49
N SER A 169 14.54 -12.41 4.23
CA SER A 169 14.98 -11.06 4.57
C SER A 169 15.59 -10.30 3.38
N GLU A 170 16.00 -11.02 2.33
CA GLU A 170 16.57 -10.48 1.10
C GLU A 170 15.47 -10.31 0.04
N MET A 171 14.69 -9.25 0.22
CA MET A 171 13.61 -8.90 -0.70
C MET A 171 14.05 -7.82 -1.68
N PHE A 172 13.59 -7.92 -2.92
CA PHE A 172 13.95 -6.98 -3.99
C PHE A 172 12.71 -6.47 -4.73
N THR A 173 12.80 -5.25 -5.22
CA THR A 173 11.84 -4.69 -6.16
C THR A 173 12.32 -4.94 -7.58
N ALA A 174 11.39 -5.26 -8.47
CA ALA A 174 11.64 -5.48 -9.89
C ALA A 174 10.61 -4.72 -10.72
N THR A 175 11.07 -4.06 -11.78
CA THR A 175 10.18 -3.57 -12.83
C THR A 175 9.70 -4.75 -13.67
N VAL A 176 8.54 -4.62 -14.31
CA VAL A 176 8.00 -5.68 -15.14
C VAL A 176 8.88 -5.91 -16.38
N ASP A 177 9.45 -7.11 -16.48
CA ASP A 177 10.29 -7.58 -17.58
C ASP A 177 10.30 -9.12 -17.59
N ILE A 178 10.93 -9.75 -18.59
CA ILE A 178 11.08 -11.19 -18.69
C ILE A 178 12.53 -11.53 -19.00
N PRO A 179 13.28 -12.08 -18.02
CA PRO A 179 12.86 -12.38 -16.65
C PRO A 179 12.62 -11.12 -15.80
N LEU A 180 11.90 -11.25 -14.67
CA LEU A 180 11.94 -10.22 -13.63
C LEU A 180 13.31 -10.28 -12.95
N GLU A 181 13.97 -9.13 -12.87
CA GLU A 181 15.27 -8.98 -12.21
C GLU A 181 15.14 -8.06 -10.99
N GLY A 182 15.52 -8.59 -9.82
CA GLY A 182 15.58 -7.82 -8.58
C GLY A 182 16.69 -6.79 -8.65
N THR A 183 16.33 -5.53 -8.90
CA THR A 183 17.30 -4.44 -9.16
C THR A 183 17.58 -3.58 -7.94
N THR A 184 16.65 -3.53 -6.97
CA THR A 184 16.82 -2.73 -5.76
C THR A 184 16.26 -3.47 -4.57
N CYS A 185 17.05 -3.67 -3.51
CA CYS A 185 16.55 -4.27 -2.28
C CYS A 185 15.39 -3.43 -1.70
N LEU A 186 14.45 -4.09 -1.03
CA LEU A 186 13.20 -3.48 -0.56
C LEU A 186 13.48 -2.29 0.36
N SER A 187 14.47 -2.37 1.25
CA SER A 187 14.80 -1.28 2.16
C SER A 187 15.24 -0.01 1.44
N CYS A 188 16.10 -0.12 0.43
CA CYS A 188 16.51 1.00 -0.41
C CYS A 188 15.34 1.56 -1.24
N ALA A 189 14.47 0.68 -1.75
CA ALA A 189 13.29 1.11 -2.50
C ALA A 189 12.33 1.93 -1.61
N LEU A 190 12.06 1.47 -0.39
CA LEU A 190 11.19 2.18 0.57
C LEU A 190 11.80 3.50 1.03
N ALA A 191 13.10 3.54 1.35
CA ALA A 191 13.78 4.80 1.66
C ALA A 191 13.68 5.81 0.50
N SER A 192 13.78 5.34 -0.75
CA SER A 192 13.61 6.18 -1.95
C SER A 192 12.18 6.66 -2.15
N VAL A 193 11.16 5.84 -1.81
CA VAL A 193 9.75 6.27 -1.80
C VAL A 193 9.53 7.40 -0.80
N LEU A 194 10.11 7.29 0.40
CA LEU A 194 10.03 8.29 1.47
C LEU A 194 10.81 9.57 1.13
N ALA A 195 11.83 9.46 0.28
CA ALA A 195 12.55 10.59 -0.28
C ALA A 195 11.83 11.25 -1.48
N PHE A 196 10.77 10.64 -2.01
CA PHE A 196 10.08 11.02 -3.25
C PHE A 196 10.94 10.84 -4.53
N ASP A 197 11.95 9.97 -4.49
CA ASP A 197 12.82 9.62 -5.63
C ASP A 197 12.33 8.37 -6.39
N ARG A 198 11.40 7.62 -5.79
CA ARG A 198 10.80 6.39 -6.32
C ARG A 198 9.31 6.36 -6.00
N GLY A 199 8.55 5.52 -6.69
CA GLY A 199 7.11 5.42 -6.53
C GLY A 199 6.41 6.33 -7.53
N ARG A 200 5.15 6.66 -7.24
CA ARG A 200 4.40 7.64 -8.02
C ARG A 200 3.53 8.48 -7.11
N THR A 201 3.64 9.79 -7.27
CA THR A 201 2.86 10.76 -6.52
C THR A 201 1.37 10.61 -6.80
N PHE A 202 0.57 10.98 -5.81
CA PHE A 202 -0.88 11.03 -5.95
C PHE A 202 -1.46 12.24 -5.24
N THR A 203 -2.68 12.64 -5.62
CA THR A 203 -3.35 13.84 -5.09
C THR A 203 -4.82 13.58 -4.81
N LYS A 204 -5.46 14.37 -3.94
CA LYS A 204 -6.91 14.32 -3.72
C LYS A 204 -7.65 15.03 -4.85
N ASN A 205 -8.92 14.67 -5.06
CA ASN A 205 -9.86 15.38 -5.94
C ASN A 205 -9.33 15.62 -7.38
N THR A 206 -8.77 14.58 -7.99
CA THR A 206 -8.14 14.67 -9.31
C THR A 206 -8.83 13.78 -10.35
N ARG A 207 -8.66 14.13 -11.62
CA ARG A 207 -9.02 13.28 -12.76
C ARG A 207 -7.97 12.20 -13.05
N ASP A 208 -6.81 12.27 -12.39
CA ASP A 208 -5.77 11.26 -12.50
C ASP A 208 -6.23 9.93 -11.88
N ASN A 209 -6.33 8.92 -12.74
CA ASN A 209 -6.83 7.61 -12.34
C ASN A 209 -5.83 6.84 -11.46
N TRP A 210 -4.52 7.14 -11.52
CA TRP A 210 -3.57 6.56 -10.57
C TRP A 210 -3.90 7.01 -9.15
N SER A 211 -4.06 8.32 -8.96
CA SER A 211 -4.44 8.87 -7.66
C SER A 211 -5.74 8.28 -7.14
N ASN A 212 -6.75 8.14 -8.00
CA ASN A 212 -8.01 7.51 -7.63
C ASN A 212 -7.82 6.04 -7.23
N VAL A 213 -7.04 5.26 -7.97
CA VAL A 213 -6.71 3.87 -7.59
C VAL A 213 -6.07 3.78 -6.20
N ILE A 214 -5.12 4.68 -5.88
CA ILE A 214 -4.48 4.69 -4.56
C ILE A 214 -5.50 5.02 -3.46
N TRP A 215 -6.35 6.04 -3.65
CA TRP A 215 -7.39 6.37 -2.68
C TRP A 215 -8.43 5.27 -2.51
N ASP A 216 -8.81 4.60 -3.60
CA ASP A 216 -9.73 3.46 -3.59
C ASP A 216 -9.14 2.31 -2.76
N LEU A 217 -7.87 1.96 -2.98
CA LEU A 217 -7.17 0.92 -2.23
C LEU A 217 -7.07 1.25 -0.74
N LEU A 218 -6.76 2.50 -0.40
CA LEU A 218 -6.74 2.98 0.99
C LEU A 218 -8.14 2.86 1.62
N SER A 219 -9.18 3.29 0.91
CA SER A 219 -10.56 3.23 1.40
C SER A 219 -11.00 1.80 1.67
N ILE A 220 -10.81 0.88 0.71
CA ILE A 220 -11.15 -0.54 0.86
C ILE A 220 -10.38 -1.17 2.02
N SER A 221 -9.08 -0.87 2.14
CA SER A 221 -8.23 -1.47 3.16
C SER A 221 -8.59 -0.95 4.55
N SER A 222 -8.96 0.32 4.69
CA SER A 222 -9.33 0.94 5.97
C SER A 222 -10.53 0.28 6.64
N SER A 223 -11.48 -0.22 5.85
CA SER A 223 -12.72 -0.82 6.33
C SER A 223 -12.68 -2.35 6.37
N ALA A 224 -11.53 -2.97 6.09
CA ALA A 224 -11.42 -4.41 5.91
C ALA A 224 -10.37 -5.05 6.80
N VAL A 225 -10.62 -6.30 7.12
CA VAL A 225 -9.74 -7.17 7.91
C VAL A 225 -9.19 -8.30 7.04
N PHE A 226 -8.15 -8.96 7.54
CA PHE A 226 -7.60 -10.18 6.95
C PHE A 226 -7.34 -11.25 8.01
N ASN A 227 -7.26 -12.48 7.51
CA ASN A 227 -6.93 -13.66 8.31
C ASN A 227 -5.76 -14.38 7.66
N ARG A 228 -4.69 -14.61 8.40
CA ARG A 228 -3.54 -15.43 8.03
C ARG A 228 -3.12 -16.23 9.26
N ARG A 229 -3.91 -17.26 9.59
CA ARG A 229 -3.73 -18.09 10.80
C ARG A 229 -2.32 -18.68 10.92
N ARG A 230 -1.69 -19.05 9.80
CA ARG A 230 -0.31 -19.57 9.76
C ARG A 230 0.74 -18.54 10.19
N ALA A 231 0.46 -17.26 9.98
CA ALA A 231 1.29 -16.15 10.42
C ALA A 231 0.80 -15.51 11.73
N GLY A 232 -0.18 -16.13 12.41
CA GLY A 232 -0.71 -15.66 13.69
C GLY A 232 -1.76 -14.53 13.58
N TYR A 233 -2.19 -14.16 12.37
CA TYR A 233 -3.13 -13.06 12.17
C TYR A 233 -4.57 -13.53 12.10
N ASN A 234 -5.43 -12.99 12.98
CA ASN A 234 -6.86 -13.27 13.04
C ASN A 234 -7.64 -11.96 13.19
N ASN A 235 -8.51 -11.67 12.23
CA ASN A 235 -9.31 -10.45 12.19
C ASN A 235 -8.48 -9.16 12.25
N GLU A 236 -7.29 -9.17 11.61
CA GLU A 236 -6.36 -8.05 11.65
C GLU A 236 -6.75 -6.96 10.65
N PRO A 237 -6.59 -5.67 10.97
CA PRO A 237 -6.78 -4.59 10.00
C PRO A 237 -5.89 -4.78 8.77
N ARG A 238 -6.43 -4.55 7.57
CA ARG A 238 -5.63 -4.56 6.31
C ARG A 238 -4.70 -3.36 6.16
N TRP A 239 -4.52 -2.55 7.19
CA TRP A 239 -3.72 -1.33 7.16
C TRP A 239 -2.89 -1.19 8.43
N SER A 240 -1.84 -0.39 8.36
CA SER A 240 -0.98 -0.07 9.52
C SER A 240 -0.29 1.30 9.33
N GLY A 241 0.29 1.83 10.40
CA GLY A 241 0.93 3.15 10.43
C GLY A 241 -0.07 4.27 10.77
N GLU A 242 0.21 5.50 10.33
CA GLU A 242 -0.86 6.50 10.32
C GLU A 242 -2.02 5.92 9.50
N SER A 243 -3.20 5.85 10.09
CA SER A 243 -4.26 5.03 9.52
C SER A 243 -4.58 5.47 8.10
N ALA A 244 -4.82 4.53 7.18
CA ALA A 244 -5.32 4.84 5.84
C ALA A 244 -6.53 5.81 5.92
N PHE A 245 -7.29 5.72 7.00
CA PHE A 245 -8.37 6.60 7.38
C PHE A 245 -7.92 8.04 7.77
N HIS A 246 -6.88 8.24 8.58
CA HIS A 246 -6.28 9.56 8.84
C HIS A 246 -5.62 10.15 7.59
N PHE A 247 -5.08 9.31 6.69
CA PHE A 247 -4.63 9.73 5.36
C PHE A 247 -5.80 10.21 4.48
N LEU A 248 -6.90 9.45 4.43
CA LEU A 248 -8.14 9.77 3.70
C LEU A 248 -8.76 11.09 4.18
N LEU A 249 -8.84 11.28 5.50
CA LEU A 249 -9.56 12.41 6.09
C LEU A 249 -8.78 13.73 6.10
N GLY A 250 -7.44 13.71 6.13
CA GLY A 250 -6.63 14.93 6.04
C GLY A 250 -7.15 16.10 6.89
N GLN A 251 -6.92 16.06 8.20
CA GLN A 251 -7.12 17.19 9.11
C GLN A 251 -5.83 17.24 9.97
N GLY A 252 -5.18 18.37 10.25
CA GLY A 252 -5.64 19.75 10.11
C GLY A 252 -6.82 20.01 11.04
N ASP A 253 -6.53 20.14 12.34
CA ASP A 253 -7.42 20.54 13.45
C ASP A 253 -8.18 19.44 14.24
N ASP A 254 -8.29 19.75 15.53
CA ASP A 254 -8.57 18.93 16.72
C ASP A 254 -10.00 18.35 16.82
N ASN A 255 -10.51 17.73 15.76
CA ASN A 255 -11.80 17.04 15.83
C ASN A 255 -11.63 15.57 16.27
N GLU A 256 -12.19 15.21 17.43
CA GLU A 256 -12.33 13.81 17.86
C GLU A 256 -13.31 13.08 16.95
N ILE A 257 -12.81 12.09 16.21
CA ILE A 257 -13.64 11.23 15.37
C ILE A 257 -13.94 9.93 16.11
N LEU A 258 -15.20 9.75 16.50
CA LEU A 258 -15.73 8.51 17.06
C LEU A 258 -16.00 7.51 15.94
N VAL A 259 -15.19 6.45 15.89
CA VAL A 259 -15.41 5.31 14.99
C VAL A 259 -16.42 4.37 15.64
N MET A 260 -17.67 4.36 15.14
CA MET A 260 -18.65 3.36 15.54
C MET A 260 -18.56 2.14 14.62
N LYS A 261 -18.44 0.94 15.22
CA LYS A 261 -18.70 -0.31 14.52
C LYS A 261 -20.19 -0.33 14.19
N GLY A 262 -20.53 -0.27 12.90
CA GLY A 262 -21.88 -0.58 12.44
C GLY A 262 -22.19 -2.03 12.79
N MET A 263 -23.26 -2.24 13.52
CA MET A 263 -23.77 -3.57 13.87
C MET A 263 -25.02 -3.84 13.03
N ASP A 264 -25.22 -5.08 12.57
CA ASP A 264 -26.55 -5.51 12.11
C ASP A 264 -27.52 -5.64 13.29
N ASP A 265 -28.77 -5.93 12.96
CA ASP A 265 -29.85 -6.20 13.92
C ASP A 265 -29.55 -7.40 14.84
N GLU A 266 -28.50 -8.20 14.55
CA GLU A 266 -28.01 -9.31 15.37
C GLU A 266 -26.76 -8.94 16.21
N GLY A 267 -26.31 -7.68 16.17
CA GLY A 267 -25.13 -7.22 16.91
C GLY A 267 -23.78 -7.61 16.28
N LYS A 268 -23.76 -8.14 15.04
CA LYS A 268 -22.53 -8.48 14.32
C LYS A 268 -22.00 -7.27 13.56
N PRO A 269 -20.66 -7.07 13.49
CA PRO A 269 -20.08 -5.95 12.77
C PRO A 269 -20.36 -6.06 11.26
N THR A 270 -21.11 -5.11 10.69
CA THR A 270 -21.44 -5.04 9.25
C THR A 270 -20.59 -4.05 8.47
N GLY A 271 -19.83 -3.21 9.16
CA GLY A 271 -18.97 -2.19 8.57
C GLY A 271 -18.69 -1.07 9.57
N PHE A 272 -18.04 0.00 9.12
CA PHE A 272 -17.84 1.20 9.93
C PHE A 272 -18.78 2.30 9.44
N GLY A 273 -19.56 2.87 10.36
CA GLY A 273 -20.28 4.12 10.13
C GLY A 273 -19.46 5.27 10.70
N VAL A 274 -19.23 6.32 9.91
CA VAL A 274 -18.48 7.50 10.34
C VAL A 274 -19.48 8.61 10.64
N ILE A 275 -19.53 9.04 11.91
CA ILE A 275 -20.23 10.26 12.30
C ILE A 275 -19.14 11.30 12.54
N CYS A 276 -19.12 12.36 11.73
CA CYS A 276 -18.38 13.57 12.07
C CYS A 276 -19.21 14.34 13.10
N VAL A 277 -18.71 14.45 14.32
CA VAL A 277 -19.25 15.37 15.31
C VAL A 277 -18.49 16.68 15.15
N ASP A 278 -19.18 17.72 14.71
CA ASP A 278 -18.64 19.07 14.68
C ASP A 278 -18.68 19.62 16.11
N LEU A 279 -17.55 19.57 16.82
CA LEU A 279 -17.42 20.27 18.10
C LEU A 279 -17.17 21.74 17.77
N GLY A 280 -18.24 22.44 17.43
CA GLY A 280 -18.21 23.88 17.20
C GLY A 280 -17.42 24.56 18.30
N THR A 281 -16.41 25.34 17.90
CA THR A 281 -15.63 26.18 18.81
C THR A 281 -16.60 27.03 19.59
N SER A 282 -16.64 26.85 20.92
CA SER A 282 -17.34 27.77 21.80
C SER A 282 -16.70 29.15 21.64
N GLU A 283 -17.39 30.05 20.96
CA GLU A 283 -17.11 31.47 21.07
C GLU A 283 -17.28 31.84 22.55
N SER A 284 -16.15 32.04 23.22
CA SER A 284 -16.13 32.76 24.48
C SER A 284 -16.55 34.20 24.21
N GLN A 285 -17.79 34.51 24.55
CA GLN A 285 -18.26 35.89 24.62
C GLN A 285 -17.39 36.64 25.63
N ARG A 286 -16.65 37.63 25.13
CA ARG A 286 -16.23 38.83 25.88
C ARG A 286 -16.99 40.01 25.32
#